data_AF-A0A9X2LLW0-F1
#
_entry.id   AF-A0A9X2LLW0-F1
#
_cell.length_a   1.000
_cell.length_b   1.000
_cell.length_c   1.000
_cell.angle_alpha   90.00
_cell.angle_beta   90.00
_cell.angle_gamma   90.00
#
_symmetry.space_group_name_H-M   'P 1'
#
loop_
_entity.id
_entity.type
_entity.pdbx_description
1 polymer ?
#
loop_
_entity_poly.entity_id
_entity_poly.type
_entity_poly.pdbx_seq_one_letter_code
_entity_poly.pdbx_strand_id
1 'polypeptide(L)'
;MALALEDILGTVVASRVLLLTTTGEALLGLGYEPEGVRRLDMAAQEAEDTGYDDGAVRALVVPLRVSAHAGLQARYNAAVARLTTRTDH
;
A
#
# COMPACT_ATOMS: atom_id res chain seq x y z
N MET A 1 26.01 8.26 8.36
CA MET A 1 24.90 8.95 9.05
C MET A 1 23.68 9.11 8.14
N ALA A 2 23.84 9.52 6.88
CA ALA A 2 22.72 9.60 5.90
C ALA A 2 21.98 8.27 5.67
N LEU A 3 22.71 7.17 5.41
CA LEU A 3 22.11 5.83 5.20
C LEU A 3 21.29 5.31 6.39
N ALA A 4 21.70 5.63 7.61
CA ALA A 4 20.96 5.20 8.81
C ALA A 4 19.65 5.97 8.98
N LEU A 5 19.60 7.23 8.55
CA LEU A 5 18.38 8.02 8.57
C LEU A 5 17.40 7.54 7.49
N GLU A 6 17.89 7.22 6.30
CA GLU A 6 17.09 6.62 5.22
C GLU A 6 16.45 5.30 5.64
N ASP A 7 17.20 4.44 6.34
CA ASP A 7 16.71 3.16 6.86
C ASP A 7 15.62 3.32 7.95
N ILE A 8 15.83 4.27 8.87
CA ILE A 8 14.82 4.62 9.89
C ILE A 8 13.54 5.15 9.23
N LEU A 9 13.67 6.05 8.26
CA LEU A 9 12.52 6.61 7.53
C LEU A 9 11.77 5.52 6.75
N GLY A 10 12.49 4.62 6.07
CA GLY A 10 11.91 3.45 5.40
C GLY A 10 11.14 2.56 6.37
N THR A 11 11.67 2.31 7.56
CA THR A 11 11.01 1.52 8.61
C THR A 11 9.73 2.19 9.13
N VAL A 12 9.75 3.50 9.35
CA VAL A 12 8.58 4.27 9.80
C VAL A 12 7.47 4.23 8.75
N VAL A 13 7.82 4.44 7.48
CA VAL A 13 6.89 4.33 6.34
C VAL A 13 6.29 2.94 6.26
N ALA A 14 7.11 1.89 6.26
CA ALA A 14 6.64 0.51 6.17
C ALA A 14 5.69 0.16 7.33
N SER A 15 6.04 0.60 8.55
CA SER A 15 5.21 0.40 9.74
C SER A 15 3.86 1.10 9.62
N ARG A 16 3.84 2.35 9.14
CA ARG A 16 2.60 3.13 8.98
C ARG A 16 1.69 2.53 7.90
N VAL A 17 2.24 2.17 6.75
CA VAL A 17 1.52 1.49 5.67
C VAL A 17 0.91 0.17 6.16
N LEU A 18 1.67 -0.64 6.91
CA LEU A 18 1.17 -1.89 7.48
C LEU A 18 0.03 -1.66 8.48
N LEU A 19 0.16 -0.66 9.36
CA LEU A 19 -0.88 -0.31 10.32
C LEU A 19 -2.17 0.15 9.63
N LEU A 20 -2.07 1.01 8.60
CA LEU A 20 -3.22 1.44 7.82
C LEU A 20 -3.88 0.27 7.08
N THR A 21 -3.08 -0.60 6.47
CA THR A 21 -3.56 -1.78 5.75
C THR A 21 -4.33 -2.72 6.67
N THR A 22 -3.71 -3.13 7.79
CA THR A 22 -4.33 -4.07 8.74
C THR A 22 -5.58 -3.47 9.41
N THR A 23 -5.58 -2.15 9.69
CA THR A 23 -6.78 -1.46 10.18
C THR A 23 -7.90 -1.48 9.13
N GLY A 24 -7.58 -1.22 7.87
CA GLY A 24 -8.54 -1.27 6.77
C GLY A 24 -9.15 -2.66 6.59
N GLU A 25 -8.31 -3.70 6.56
CA GLU A 25 -8.75 -5.11 6.49
C GLU A 25 -9.67 -5.47 7.66
N ALA A 26 -9.32 -5.06 8.88
CA ALA A 26 -10.14 -5.30 10.07
C ALA A 26 -11.52 -4.62 9.97
N LEU A 27 -11.57 -3.37 9.50
CA LEU A 27 -12.82 -2.65 9.29
C LEU A 27 -13.72 -3.33 8.24
N LEU A 28 -13.13 -3.82 7.15
CA LEU A 28 -13.87 -4.61 6.15
C LEU A 28 -14.43 -5.89 6.77
N GLY A 29 -13.63 -6.61 7.57
CA GLY A 29 -14.09 -7.81 8.27
C GLY A 29 -15.24 -7.55 9.27
N LEU A 30 -15.33 -6.33 9.80
CA LEU A 30 -16.42 -5.87 10.67
C LEU A 30 -17.62 -5.29 9.90
N GLY A 31 -17.57 -5.23 8.56
CA GLY A 31 -18.63 -4.68 7.71
C GLY A 31 -18.61 -3.15 7.54
N TYR A 32 -17.59 -2.46 8.05
CA TYR A 32 -17.40 -1.01 7.87
C TYR A 32 -16.73 -0.71 6.52
N GLU A 33 -17.39 -1.07 5.43
CA GLU A 33 -16.82 -1.07 4.08
C GLU A 33 -16.24 0.29 3.63
N PRO A 34 -16.95 1.43 3.73
CA PRO A 34 -16.42 2.71 3.26
C PRO A 34 -15.19 3.18 4.04
N GLU A 35 -15.16 2.91 5.35
CA GLU A 35 -14.02 3.25 6.20
C GLU A 35 -12.82 2.34 5.90
N GLY A 36 -13.07 1.04 5.73
CA GLY A 36 -12.05 0.07 5.36
C GLY A 36 -11.39 0.38 4.02
N VAL A 37 -12.19 0.66 2.98
CA VAL A 37 -11.68 1.05 1.66
C VAL A 37 -10.89 2.35 1.74
N ARG A 38 -11.35 3.37 2.48
CA ARG A 38 -10.62 4.63 2.64
C ARG A 38 -9.27 4.44 3.32
N ARG A 39 -9.18 3.56 4.32
CA ARG A 39 -7.93 3.22 5.02
C ARG A 39 -6.92 2.53 4.10
N LEU A 40 -7.39 1.60 3.28
CA LEU A 40 -6.56 0.90 2.30
C LEU A 40 -6.07 1.83 1.19
N ASP A 41 -6.92 2.76 0.72
CA ASP A 41 -6.52 3.77 -0.26
C ASP A 41 -5.44 4.72 0.29
N MET A 42 -5.57 5.16 1.55
CA MET A 42 -4.52 5.94 2.22
C MET A 42 -3.21 5.17 2.37
N ALA A 43 -3.26 3.86 2.69
CA ALA A 43 -2.08 3.02 2.78
C ALA A 43 -1.38 2.90 1.42
N ALA A 44 -2.16 2.68 0.34
CA ALA A 44 -1.65 2.61 -1.01
C ALA A 44 -1.00 3.93 -1.45
N GLN A 45 -1.66 5.07 -1.20
CA GLN A 45 -1.13 6.38 -1.55
C GLN A 45 0.19 6.68 -0.83
N GLU A 46 0.26 6.42 0.48
CA GLU A 46 1.50 6.64 1.23
C GLU A 46 2.64 5.75 0.74
N ALA A 47 2.35 4.49 0.43
CA ALA A 47 3.34 3.57 -0.11
C ALA A 47 3.83 4.03 -1.50
N GLU A 48 2.94 4.54 -2.35
CA GLU A 48 3.29 5.10 -3.66
C GLU A 48 4.16 6.36 -3.53
N ASP A 49 3.79 7.31 -2.67
CA ASP A 49 4.50 8.57 -2.46
C ASP A 49 5.92 8.38 -1.92
N THR A 50 6.16 7.26 -1.25
CA THR A 50 7.44 6.92 -0.61
C THR A 50 8.24 5.88 -1.39
N GLY A 51 7.72 5.35 -2.50
CA GLY A 51 8.36 4.31 -3.30
C GLY A 51 8.38 2.93 -2.61
N TYR A 52 7.56 2.71 -1.58
CA TYR A 52 7.41 1.42 -0.92
C TYR A 52 6.45 0.51 -1.72
N ASP A 53 6.88 0.10 -2.91
CA ASP A 53 5.99 -0.57 -3.88
C ASP A 53 5.37 -1.89 -3.35
N ASP A 54 6.04 -2.63 -2.48
CA ASP A 54 5.50 -3.86 -1.85
C ASP A 54 4.28 -3.53 -0.99
N GLY A 55 4.37 -2.46 -0.20
CA GLY A 55 3.26 -1.92 0.57
C GLY A 55 2.10 -1.46 -0.32
N ALA A 56 2.40 -0.81 -1.45
CA ALA A 56 1.38 -0.36 -2.39
C ALA A 56 0.61 -1.54 -2.99
N VAL A 57 1.32 -2.57 -3.47
CA VAL A 57 0.71 -3.80 -3.98
C VAL A 57 -0.17 -4.44 -2.91
N ARG A 58 0.35 -4.60 -1.69
CA ARG A 58 -0.39 -5.24 -0.60
C ARG A 58 -1.66 -4.48 -0.24
N ALA A 59 -1.59 -3.15 -0.14
CA ALA A 59 -2.74 -2.31 0.19
C ALA A 59 -3.82 -2.31 -0.91
N LEU A 60 -3.43 -2.42 -2.18
CA LEU A 60 -4.36 -2.36 -3.33
C LEU A 60 -5.09 -3.68 -3.62
N VAL A 61 -4.55 -4.83 -3.19
CA VAL A 61 -5.17 -6.15 -3.43
C VAL A 61 -6.58 -6.25 -2.83
N VAL A 62 -6.77 -5.75 -1.61
CA VAL A 62 -8.05 -5.90 -0.90
C VAL A 62 -9.15 -5.02 -1.52
N PRO A 63 -8.92 -3.70 -1.76
CA PRO A 63 -9.89 -2.86 -2.47
C PRO A 63 -10.26 -3.42 -3.85
N LEU A 64 -9.32 -4.00 -4.60
CA LEU A 64 -9.59 -4.59 -5.92
C LEU A 64 -10.54 -5.80 -5.88
N ARG A 65 -10.55 -6.55 -4.77
CA ARG A 65 -11.48 -7.68 -4.58
C ARG A 65 -12.91 -7.22 -4.30
N VAL A 66 -13.07 -6.04 -3.71
CA VAL A 66 -14.36 -5.49 -3.30
C VAL A 66 -14.91 -4.52 -4.37
N SER A 67 -14.03 -3.84 -5.09
CA SER A 67 -14.36 -2.86 -6.12
C SER A 67 -13.42 -2.99 -7.33
N ALA A 68 -13.98 -3.37 -8.48
CA ALA A 68 -13.25 -3.48 -9.74
C ALA A 68 -13.03 -2.11 -10.42
N HIS A 69 -12.61 -1.09 -9.66
CA HIS A 69 -12.40 0.25 -10.19
C HIS A 69 -11.11 0.31 -11.02
N ALA A 70 -11.20 0.78 -12.27
CA ALA A 70 -10.08 0.83 -13.21
C ALA A 70 -8.87 1.62 -12.68
N GLY A 71 -9.10 2.67 -11.88
CA GLY A 71 -8.03 3.44 -11.25
C GLY A 71 -7.20 2.63 -10.25
N LEU A 72 -7.83 1.75 -9.47
CA LEU A 72 -7.13 0.86 -8.53
C LEU A 72 -6.28 -0.17 -9.30
N GLN A 73 -6.80 -0.68 -10.41
CA GLN A 73 -6.08 -1.66 -11.23
C GLN A 73 -4.83 -1.04 -11.87
N ALA A 74 -4.93 0.18 -12.38
CA ALA A 74 -3.81 0.89 -12.97
C ALA A 74 -2.68 1.14 -11.94
N ARG A 75 -3.05 1.57 -10.73
CA ARG A 75 -2.12 1.75 -9.61
C ARG A 75 -1.43 0.45 -9.21
N TYR A 76 -2.19 -0.62 -9.08
CA TYR A 76 -1.65 -1.94 -8.76
C TYR A 76 -0.64 -2.42 -9.81
N ASN A 77 -1.00 -2.34 -11.09
CA ASN A 77 -0.12 -2.72 -12.19
C ASN A 77 1.16 -1.89 -12.21
N ALA A 78 1.07 -0.59 -11.94
CA ALA A 78 2.24 0.29 -11.87
C ALA A 78 3.19 -0.09 -10.72
N ALA A 79 2.66 -0.36 -9.53
CA ALA A 79 3.46 -0.81 -8.39
C ALA A 79 4.14 -2.17 -8.65
N VAL A 80 3.42 -3.12 -9.26
CA VAL A 80 4.00 -4.41 -9.67
C VAL A 80 5.14 -4.22 -10.67
N ALA A 81 4.97 -3.36 -11.68
CA ALA A 81 6.01 -3.11 -12.68
C ALA A 81 7.29 -2.49 -12.06
N ARG A 82 7.15 -1.62 -11.06
CA ARG A 82 8.30 -1.07 -10.33
C ARG A 82 9.00 -2.13 -9.47
N LEU A 83 8.25 -3.00 -8.80
CA LEU A 83 8.81 -4.12 -8.02
C LEU A 83 9.61 -5.09 -8.89
N THR A 84 9.09 -5.46 -10.05
CA THR A 84 9.78 -6.39 -10.95
C THR A 84 11.06 -5.76 -11.47
N THR A 85 10.99 -4.50 -11.92
CA THR A 85 12.17 -3.77 -12.42
C THR A 85 13.27 -3.61 -11.36
N ARG A 86 12.89 -3.44 -10.09
CA ARG A 86 13.84 -3.34 -8.97
C ARG A 86 14.50 -4.67 -8.60
N THR A 87 13.84 -5.80 -8.87
CA THR A 87 14.35 -7.13 -8.52
C THR A 87 15.32 -7.69 -9.57
N ASP A 88 15.24 -7.17 -10.81
CA ASP A 88 16.11 -7.55 -11.92
C ASP A 88 17.47 -6.82 -11.95
N HIS A 89 17.74 -5.95 -10.98
CA HIS A 89 19.00 -5.21 -10.78
C HIS A 89 19.77 -5.69 -9.56
#